data_AF-A0A7X1NRA6-F1
#
_entry.id   AF-A0A7X1NRA6-F1
#
_cell.length_a   1.000
_cell.length_b   1.000
_cell.length_c   1.000
_cell.angle_alpha   90.00
_cell.angle_beta   90.00
_cell.angle_gamma   90.00
#
_symmetry.space_group_name_H-M   'P 1'
#
loop_
_entity.id
_entity.type
_entity.pdbx_description
1 polymer ?
#
loop_
_entity_poly.entity_id
_entity_poly.type
_entity_poly.pdbx_seq_one_letter_code
_entity_poly.pdbx_strand_id
1 'polypeptide(L)'
;MVNRMDRTGLRAVPAEVVVSGDVLALPDGDATAEVTAIAVVNDDFGVPALVVATLADGRQVRIATGSMAYLEPVDSELGVSAVAADHGSPEELVAQIAQAHPDSDTLQGVAARLARGINLKAGSNLQDLHQFALTLLVDEGDTASALSVADLLAGLPFDGNFGRWKWIEGGLAIAAYLTRHDDARSARYSAALRAADDAETDPLRAKTAAMYRQRQLNEPNVYDPEILRASGAGRTDVERDWRVLRIGVLLYLRAHGGSETLSRDVLERRIAAELAAVTALDARLAGG
;
A
#
# COMPACT_ATOMS: atom_id res chain seq x y z
N MET A 1 10.60 -1.85 30.45
CA MET A 1 11.07 -2.36 29.16
C MET A 1 9.88 -3.07 28.54
N VAL A 2 9.05 -2.33 27.79
CA VAL A 2 7.78 -2.83 27.25
C VAL A 2 8.08 -3.47 25.90
N ASN A 3 7.69 -4.72 25.75
CA ASN A 3 7.82 -5.48 24.52
C ASN A 3 7.13 -4.70 23.38
N ARG A 4 7.85 -4.39 22.31
CA ARG A 4 7.31 -3.66 21.16
C ARG A 4 6.42 -4.66 20.42
N MET A 5 5.13 -4.67 20.77
CA MET A 5 4.10 -5.57 20.25
C MET A 5 4.19 -5.69 18.72
N ASP A 6 4.13 -6.93 18.21
CA ASP A 6 4.00 -7.20 16.78
C ASP A 6 2.55 -6.95 16.37
N ARG A 7 2.23 -5.70 16.00
CA ARG A 7 0.88 -5.27 15.59
C ARG A 7 0.67 -5.40 14.08
N THR A 8 1.41 -6.32 13.48
CA THR A 8 1.54 -6.42 12.03
C THR A 8 0.38 -7.20 11.44
N GLY A 9 -0.23 -6.68 10.37
CA GLY A 9 -1.45 -7.26 9.78
C GLY A 9 -2.75 -6.73 10.37
N LEU A 10 -2.70 -5.97 11.47
CA LEU A 10 -3.88 -5.35 12.08
C LEU A 10 -4.18 -3.99 11.45
N ARG A 11 -5.45 -3.70 11.21
CA ARG A 11 -5.96 -2.38 10.80
C ARG A 11 -5.96 -1.46 12.02
N ALA A 12 -5.14 -0.41 11.98
CA ALA A 12 -5.17 0.63 13.00
C ALA A 12 -6.36 1.57 12.78
N VAL A 13 -7.20 1.74 13.81
CA VAL A 13 -8.37 2.63 13.77
C VAL A 13 -8.44 3.49 15.02
N PRO A 14 -9.04 4.70 14.98
CA PRO A 14 -9.35 5.45 16.19
C PRO A 14 -10.23 4.63 17.15
N ALA A 15 -10.02 4.77 18.47
CA ALA A 15 -10.78 4.02 19.47
C ALA A 15 -12.29 4.20 19.34
N GLU A 16 -12.73 5.37 18.87
CA GLU A 16 -14.12 5.78 18.74
C GLU A 16 -14.87 5.07 17.62
N VAL A 17 -14.16 4.47 16.67
CA VAL A 17 -14.77 3.76 15.54
C VAL A 17 -14.86 2.26 15.76
N VAL A 18 -14.36 1.75 16.89
CA VAL A 18 -14.52 0.32 17.24
C VAL A 18 -15.99 0.03 17.50
N VAL A 19 -16.51 -1.01 16.87
CA VAL A 19 -17.91 -1.43 16.95
C VAL A 19 -18.05 -2.90 17.35
N SER A 20 -19.27 -3.31 17.69
CA SER A 20 -19.56 -4.73 17.90
C SER A 20 -19.35 -5.50 16.60
N GLY A 21 -18.74 -6.68 16.69
CA GLY A 21 -18.35 -7.53 15.56
C GLY A 21 -16.89 -7.36 15.13
N ASP A 22 -16.22 -6.27 15.55
CA ASP A 22 -14.78 -6.11 15.31
C ASP A 22 -13.97 -7.11 16.11
N VAL A 23 -12.89 -7.62 15.53
CA VAL A 23 -11.94 -8.50 16.21
C VAL A 23 -10.74 -7.68 16.68
N LEU A 24 -10.74 -7.32 17.96
CA LEU A 24 -9.79 -6.39 18.57
C LEU A 24 -8.53 -7.12 19.08
N ALA A 25 -7.36 -6.59 18.79
CA ALA A 25 -6.11 -7.06 19.38
C ALA A 25 -5.96 -6.60 20.83
N LEU A 26 -5.64 -7.56 21.71
CA LEU A 26 -5.60 -7.33 23.14
C LEU A 26 -4.23 -6.85 23.63
N PRO A 27 -4.18 -6.05 24.72
CA PRO A 27 -2.93 -5.54 25.28
C PRO A 27 -1.94 -6.62 25.73
N ASP A 28 -2.43 -7.83 26.02
CA ASP A 28 -1.66 -8.91 26.67
C ASP A 28 -0.76 -9.71 25.71
N GLY A 29 -0.72 -9.37 24.42
CA GLY A 29 0.43 -9.69 23.57
C GLY A 29 0.11 -10.42 22.27
N ASP A 30 -0.71 -11.47 22.28
CA ASP A 30 -0.89 -12.35 21.11
C ASP A 30 -2.35 -12.78 20.85
N ALA A 31 -3.30 -12.29 21.65
CA ALA A 31 -4.71 -12.68 21.54
C ALA A 31 -5.54 -11.58 20.89
N THR A 32 -6.40 -11.97 19.96
CA THR A 32 -7.49 -11.14 19.44
C THR A 32 -8.82 -11.63 20.00
N ALA A 33 -9.80 -10.75 20.10
CA ALA A 33 -11.14 -11.11 20.58
C ALA A 33 -12.21 -10.26 19.93
N GLU A 34 -13.33 -10.91 19.60
CA GLU A 34 -14.51 -10.23 19.07
C GLU A 34 -15.13 -9.31 20.13
N VAL A 35 -15.42 -8.09 19.73
CA VAL A 35 -16.15 -7.09 20.51
C VAL A 35 -17.65 -7.38 20.40
N THR A 36 -18.31 -7.54 21.54
CA THR A 36 -19.76 -7.82 21.62
C THR A 36 -20.59 -6.61 22.07
N ALA A 37 -19.96 -5.62 22.71
CA ALA A 37 -20.59 -4.36 23.08
C ALA A 37 -19.57 -3.25 23.28
N ILE A 38 -19.99 -2.00 23.04
CA ILE A 38 -19.19 -0.79 23.24
C ILE A 38 -19.95 0.18 24.14
N ALA A 39 -19.24 0.79 25.09
CA ALA A 39 -19.73 1.88 25.91
C ALA A 39 -18.71 3.02 25.97
N VAL A 40 -19.18 4.27 25.97
CA VAL A 40 -18.33 5.45 26.15
C VAL A 40 -18.49 5.97 27.58
N VAL A 41 -17.36 6.17 28.26
CA VAL A 41 -17.30 6.76 29.60
C VAL A 41 -16.76 8.18 29.48
N ASN A 42 -17.54 9.14 29.97
CA ASN A 42 -17.18 10.55 30.01
C ASN A 42 -16.35 10.87 31.26
N ASP A 43 -15.53 11.91 31.18
CA ASP A 43 -14.85 12.51 32.33
C ASP A 43 -15.81 13.35 33.20
N ASP A 44 -15.27 13.91 34.28
CA ASP A 44 -16.01 14.76 35.23
C ASP A 44 -16.55 16.06 34.61
N PHE A 45 -16.08 16.44 33.41
CA PHE A 45 -16.56 17.59 32.64
C PHE A 45 -17.57 17.19 31.55
N GLY A 46 -17.91 15.91 31.44
CA GLY A 46 -18.87 15.38 30.47
C GLY A 46 -18.29 15.11 29.09
N VAL A 47 -16.97 15.10 28.93
CA VAL A 47 -16.27 14.84 27.66
C VAL A 47 -15.92 13.35 27.56
N PRO A 48 -16.10 12.69 26.40
CA PRO A 48 -15.67 11.31 26.20
C PRO A 48 -14.19 11.11 26.56
N ALA A 49 -13.93 10.21 27.51
CA ALA A 49 -12.58 9.95 28.00
C ALA A 49 -12.11 8.53 27.66
N LEU A 50 -13.02 7.55 27.74
CA LEU A 50 -12.71 6.14 27.48
C LEU A 50 -13.77 5.49 26.60
N VAL A 51 -13.31 4.68 25.66
CA VAL A 51 -14.09 3.66 24.96
C VAL A 51 -13.88 2.33 25.70
N VAL A 52 -14.97 1.70 26.12
CA VAL A 52 -14.97 0.42 26.84
C VAL A 52 -15.56 -0.65 25.93
N ALA A 53 -14.71 -1.54 25.44
CA ALA A 53 -15.09 -2.69 24.64
C ALA A 53 -15.32 -3.91 25.54
N THR A 54 -16.49 -4.54 25.43
CA THR A 54 -16.78 -5.84 26.05
C THR A 54 -16.50 -6.93 25.03
N LEU A 55 -15.64 -7.88 25.40
CA LEU A 55 -15.22 -8.98 24.53
C LEU A 55 -16.16 -10.18 24.66
N ALA A 56 -16.09 -11.12 23.70
CA ALA A 56 -16.89 -12.34 23.71
C ALA A 56 -16.71 -13.21 24.97
N ASP A 57 -15.54 -13.14 25.62
CA ASP A 57 -15.26 -13.83 26.89
C ASP A 57 -15.77 -13.07 28.14
N GLY A 58 -16.45 -11.95 27.95
CA GLY A 58 -17.01 -11.10 29.01
C GLY A 58 -16.01 -10.15 29.66
N ARG A 59 -14.73 -10.16 29.27
CA ARG A 59 -13.74 -9.17 29.74
C ARG A 59 -14.00 -7.81 29.11
N GLN A 60 -13.53 -6.76 29.78
CA GLN A 60 -13.61 -5.40 29.28
C GLN A 60 -12.21 -4.82 29.03
N VAL A 61 -12.04 -4.22 27.85
CA VAL A 61 -10.85 -3.45 27.46
C VAL A 61 -11.22 -1.98 27.47
N ARG A 62 -10.37 -1.15 28.09
CA ARG A 62 -10.54 0.30 28.15
C ARG A 62 -9.49 0.95 27.27
N ILE A 63 -9.95 1.76 26.33
CA ILE A 63 -9.14 2.43 25.33
C ILE A 63 -9.39 3.93 25.48
N ALA A 64 -8.34 4.74 25.52
CA ALA A 64 -8.51 6.18 25.63
C ALA A 64 -9.09 6.76 24.35
N THR A 65 -10.03 7.69 24.47
CA THR A 65 -10.48 8.54 23.36
C THR A 65 -9.26 9.27 22.74
N GLY A 66 -9.17 9.30 21.42
CA GLY A 66 -8.04 9.84 20.65
C GLY A 66 -6.84 8.88 20.50
N SER A 67 -6.93 7.67 21.06
CA SER A 67 -5.89 6.64 20.87
C SER A 67 -6.24 5.64 19.77
N MET A 68 -5.26 4.86 19.33
CA MET A 68 -5.44 3.87 18.27
C MET A 68 -5.76 2.49 18.84
N ALA A 69 -6.82 1.88 18.31
CA ALA A 69 -7.13 0.46 18.43
C ALA A 69 -6.62 -0.29 17.19
N TYR A 70 -6.42 -1.60 17.31
CA TYR A 70 -5.92 -2.44 16.24
C TYR A 70 -6.85 -3.63 16.04
N LEU A 71 -7.38 -3.78 14.83
CA LEU A 71 -8.39 -4.78 14.49
C LEU A 71 -7.85 -5.80 13.50
N GLU A 72 -8.35 -7.03 13.52
CA GLU A 72 -8.10 -7.96 12.41
C GLU A 72 -8.74 -7.43 11.11
N PRO A 73 -8.08 -7.59 9.96
CA PRO A 73 -8.64 -7.24 8.68
C PRO A 73 -9.76 -8.22 8.32
N VAL A 74 -10.90 -7.70 7.84
CA VAL A 74 -12.00 -8.54 7.35
C VAL A 74 -11.47 -9.30 6.12
N ASP A 75 -11.42 -10.63 6.22
CA ASP A 75 -11.00 -11.52 5.13
C ASP A 75 -11.91 -11.28 3.93
N SER A 76 -11.40 -10.49 2.99
CA SER A 76 -12.06 -10.25 1.72
C SER A 76 -11.23 -10.89 0.64
N GLU A 77 -11.82 -11.88 -0.03
CA GLU A 77 -11.33 -12.33 -1.32
C GLU A 77 -11.00 -11.11 -2.19
N LEU A 78 -9.84 -11.14 -2.85
CA LEU A 78 -9.33 -10.08 -3.71
C LEU A 78 -10.34 -9.72 -4.80
N GLY A 79 -11.27 -8.86 -4.44
CA GLY A 79 -12.31 -8.31 -5.27
C GLY A 79 -12.43 -6.86 -4.88
N VAL A 80 -12.47 -5.99 -5.89
CA VAL A 80 -12.71 -4.53 -5.78
C VAL A 80 -13.91 -4.21 -4.86
N SER A 81 -14.80 -5.19 -4.64
CA SER A 81 -15.98 -5.12 -3.78
C SER A 81 -15.70 -4.87 -2.30
N ALA A 82 -14.53 -5.21 -1.75
CA ALA A 82 -14.31 -5.09 -0.30
C ALA A 82 -13.82 -3.71 0.13
N VAL A 83 -12.85 -3.13 -0.59
CA VAL A 83 -12.36 -1.77 -0.30
C VAL A 83 -13.41 -0.71 -0.68
N ALA A 84 -14.18 -0.95 -1.75
CA ALA A 84 -15.34 -0.13 -2.08
C ALA A 84 -16.51 -0.31 -1.08
N ALA A 85 -16.66 -1.46 -0.43
CA ALA A 85 -17.72 -1.61 0.57
C ALA A 85 -17.49 -0.74 1.82
N ASP A 86 -16.24 -0.58 2.24
CA ASP A 86 -15.88 0.20 3.44
C ASP A 86 -15.88 1.73 3.20
N HIS A 87 -15.60 2.17 1.96
CA HIS A 87 -15.40 3.60 1.63
C HIS A 87 -16.38 4.15 0.58
N GLY A 88 -17.33 3.34 0.12
CA GLY A 88 -18.27 3.69 -0.95
C GLY A 88 -17.66 3.55 -2.34
N SER A 89 -17.92 4.50 -3.25
CA SER A 89 -17.37 4.42 -4.60
C SER A 89 -15.84 4.65 -4.62
N PRO A 90 -15.10 4.16 -5.64
CA PRO A 90 -13.68 4.49 -5.81
C PRO A 90 -13.40 6.00 -5.82
N GLU A 91 -14.33 6.80 -6.35
CA GLU A 91 -14.26 8.25 -6.34
C GLU A 91 -14.40 8.83 -4.92
N GLU A 92 -15.29 8.28 -4.11
CA GLU A 92 -15.48 8.67 -2.70
C GLU A 92 -14.23 8.37 -1.88
N LEU A 93 -13.61 7.20 -2.08
CA LEU A 93 -12.33 6.85 -1.46
C LEU A 93 -11.23 7.87 -1.84
N VAL A 94 -11.04 8.14 -3.13
CA VAL A 94 -10.02 9.11 -3.60
C VAL A 94 -10.29 10.50 -3.03
N ALA A 95 -11.55 10.94 -3.01
CA ALA A 95 -11.93 12.23 -2.46
C ALA A 95 -11.68 12.32 -0.95
N GLN A 96 -12.01 11.27 -0.19
CA GLN A 96 -11.76 11.20 1.25
C GLN A 96 -10.27 11.28 1.57
N ILE A 97 -9.45 10.50 0.85
CA ILE A 97 -7.98 10.53 1.02
C ILE A 97 -7.44 11.92 0.67
N ALA A 98 -7.87 12.52 -0.44
CA ALA A 98 -7.44 13.86 -0.80
C ALA A 98 -7.83 14.91 0.27
N GLN A 99 -9.00 14.79 0.89
CA GLN A 99 -9.39 15.67 2.00
C GLN A 99 -8.49 15.51 3.24
N ALA A 100 -7.95 14.31 3.47
CA ALA A 100 -7.01 14.05 4.55
C ALA A 100 -5.59 14.60 4.29
N HIS A 101 -5.27 14.89 3.01
CA HIS A 101 -3.96 15.41 2.57
C HIS A 101 -4.11 16.75 1.82
N PRO A 102 -4.62 17.81 2.48
CA PRO A 102 -4.92 19.10 1.82
C PRO A 102 -3.69 19.83 1.30
N ASP A 103 -2.52 19.60 1.92
CA ASP A 103 -1.27 20.28 1.59
C ASP A 103 -0.50 19.63 0.42
N SER A 104 -0.97 18.47 -0.07
CA SER A 104 -0.33 17.73 -1.16
C SER A 104 -0.92 18.12 -2.52
N ASP A 105 -0.34 19.13 -3.16
CA ASP A 105 -0.76 19.61 -4.50
C ASP A 105 -0.83 18.47 -5.53
N THR A 106 0.09 17.51 -5.44
CA THR A 106 0.12 16.32 -6.31
C THR A 106 -1.13 15.47 -6.12
N LEU A 107 -1.48 15.13 -4.87
CA LEU A 107 -2.70 14.36 -4.58
C LEU A 107 -3.95 15.13 -4.97
N GLN A 108 -4.04 16.43 -4.65
CA GLN A 108 -5.17 17.26 -5.06
C GLN A 108 -5.35 17.27 -6.58
N GLY A 109 -4.26 17.45 -7.33
CA GLY A 109 -4.28 17.48 -8.79
C GLY A 109 -4.71 16.16 -9.42
N VAL A 110 -4.28 15.02 -8.86
CA VAL A 110 -4.68 13.68 -9.33
C VAL A 110 -6.13 13.39 -8.94
N ALA A 111 -6.53 13.66 -7.70
CA ALA A 111 -7.90 13.50 -7.22
C ALA A 111 -8.90 14.30 -8.06
N ALA A 112 -8.57 15.55 -8.42
CA ALA A 112 -9.41 16.38 -9.29
C ALA A 112 -9.62 15.80 -10.70
N ARG A 113 -8.64 15.04 -11.23
CA ARG A 113 -8.81 14.32 -12.50
C ARG A 113 -9.74 13.11 -12.33
N LEU A 114 -9.54 12.33 -11.27
CA LEU A 114 -10.31 11.13 -10.95
C LEU A 114 -11.76 11.44 -10.54
N ALA A 115 -12.01 12.59 -9.91
CA ALA A 115 -13.34 13.04 -9.49
C ALA A 115 -14.34 13.23 -10.66
N ARG A 116 -13.86 13.25 -11.91
CA ARG A 116 -14.70 13.29 -13.12
C ARG A 116 -15.33 11.94 -13.47
N GLY A 117 -15.01 10.89 -12.71
CA GLY A 117 -15.46 9.52 -12.86
C GLY A 117 -14.29 8.59 -13.17
N ILE A 118 -14.20 7.48 -12.45
CA ILE A 118 -13.12 6.51 -12.56
C ILE A 118 -13.53 5.38 -13.51
N ASN A 119 -12.83 5.29 -14.64
CA ASN A 119 -13.00 4.20 -15.60
C ASN A 119 -11.82 3.21 -15.51
N LEU A 120 -12.02 2.07 -14.83
CA LEU A 120 -10.99 1.02 -14.68
C LEU A 120 -10.58 0.32 -15.99
N LYS A 121 -11.27 0.60 -17.11
CA LYS A 121 -10.85 0.16 -18.46
C LYS A 121 -9.97 1.17 -19.17
N ALA A 122 -9.89 2.41 -18.69
CA ALA A 122 -9.10 3.47 -19.29
C ALA A 122 -7.67 3.48 -18.72
N GLY A 123 -6.66 3.35 -19.59
CA GLY A 123 -5.25 3.35 -19.17
C GLY A 123 -4.81 4.62 -18.43
N SER A 124 -5.40 5.79 -18.76
CA SER A 124 -5.13 7.04 -18.05
C SER A 124 -5.66 7.05 -16.61
N ASN A 125 -6.80 6.40 -16.35
CA ASN A 125 -7.34 6.29 -15.00
C ASN A 125 -6.53 5.30 -14.17
N LEU A 126 -6.09 4.19 -14.76
CA LEU A 126 -5.18 3.26 -14.10
C LEU A 126 -3.84 3.93 -13.76
N GLN A 127 -3.32 4.75 -14.68
CA GLN A 127 -2.13 5.56 -14.42
C GLN A 127 -2.33 6.55 -13.27
N ASP A 128 -3.45 7.28 -13.25
CA ASP A 128 -3.76 8.24 -12.20
C ASP A 128 -3.93 7.55 -10.84
N LEU A 129 -4.63 6.40 -10.77
CA LEU A 129 -4.74 5.60 -9.55
C LEU A 129 -3.38 5.08 -9.06
N HIS A 130 -2.54 4.59 -9.98
CA HIS A 130 -1.19 4.15 -9.65
C HIS A 130 -0.34 5.31 -9.12
N GLN A 131 -0.40 6.47 -9.78
CA GLN A 131 0.30 7.67 -9.33
C GLN A 131 -0.19 8.10 -7.94
N PHE A 132 -1.49 8.06 -7.69
CA PHE A 132 -2.09 8.40 -6.40
C PHE A 132 -1.58 7.47 -5.28
N ALA A 133 -1.60 6.16 -5.51
CA ALA A 133 -1.07 5.16 -4.56
C ALA A 133 0.43 5.33 -4.31
N LEU A 134 1.22 5.62 -5.37
CA LEU A 134 2.66 5.80 -5.25
C LEU A 134 3.01 7.08 -4.49
N THR A 135 2.31 8.19 -4.74
CA THR A 135 2.48 9.45 -3.98
C THR A 135 2.12 9.26 -2.51
N LEU A 136 1.02 8.56 -2.19
CA LEU A 136 0.69 8.24 -0.79
C LEU A 136 1.79 7.43 -0.10
N LEU A 137 2.37 6.45 -0.81
CA LEU A 137 3.45 5.62 -0.26
C LEU A 137 4.76 6.41 -0.08
N VAL A 138 5.16 7.17 -1.10
CA VAL A 138 6.51 7.74 -1.20
C VAL A 138 6.58 9.12 -0.56
N ASP A 139 5.60 9.96 -0.84
CA ASP A 139 5.62 11.38 -0.49
C ASP A 139 4.96 11.60 0.88
N GLU A 140 3.78 10.99 1.10
CA GLU A 140 3.02 11.16 2.35
C GLU A 140 3.35 10.12 3.43
N GLY A 141 3.93 8.98 3.05
CA GLY A 141 4.11 7.84 3.96
C GLY A 141 2.81 7.22 4.48
N ASP A 142 1.67 7.56 3.89
CA ASP A 142 0.34 7.05 4.22
C ASP A 142 0.14 5.66 3.60
N THR A 143 0.75 4.68 4.26
CA THR A 143 0.73 3.28 3.83
C THR A 143 -0.68 2.66 3.81
N ALA A 144 -1.60 3.12 4.66
CA ALA A 144 -2.95 2.58 4.74
C ALA A 144 -3.80 3.04 3.55
N SER A 145 -3.78 4.34 3.25
CA SER A 145 -4.45 4.89 2.09
C SER A 145 -3.81 4.40 0.79
N ALA A 146 -2.48 4.28 0.74
CA ALA A 146 -1.77 3.74 -0.41
C ALA A 146 -2.21 2.31 -0.72
N LEU A 147 -2.35 1.45 0.29
CA LEU A 147 -2.84 0.07 0.11
C LEU A 147 -4.29 0.06 -0.39
N SER A 148 -5.16 0.90 0.18
CA SER A 148 -6.57 0.99 -0.22
C SER A 148 -6.72 1.34 -1.70
N VAL A 149 -5.92 2.29 -2.19
CA VAL A 149 -5.92 2.68 -3.62
C VAL A 149 -5.27 1.61 -4.49
N ALA A 150 -4.17 1.00 -4.03
CA ALA A 150 -3.52 -0.11 -4.73
C ALA A 150 -4.45 -1.32 -4.89
N ASP A 151 -5.32 -1.59 -3.91
CA ASP A 151 -6.30 -2.67 -3.96
C ASP A 151 -7.37 -2.48 -5.05
N LEU A 152 -7.71 -1.23 -5.41
CA LEU A 152 -8.57 -0.95 -6.56
C LEU A 152 -7.94 -1.46 -7.88
N LEU A 153 -6.61 -1.35 -8.00
CA LEU A 153 -5.86 -1.86 -9.14
C LEU A 153 -5.68 -3.38 -9.06
N ALA A 154 -5.36 -3.90 -7.88
CA ALA A 154 -5.07 -5.31 -7.65
C ALA A 154 -6.25 -6.24 -7.94
N GLY A 155 -7.49 -5.74 -7.83
CA GLY A 155 -8.69 -6.49 -8.19
C GLY A 155 -8.92 -6.65 -9.70
N LEU A 156 -8.08 -6.07 -10.56
CA LEU A 156 -8.25 -6.14 -12.01
C LEU A 156 -7.44 -7.31 -12.62
N PRO A 157 -8.07 -8.19 -13.42
CA PRO A 157 -7.37 -9.27 -14.08
C PRO A 157 -6.54 -8.76 -15.27
N PHE A 158 -5.52 -9.53 -15.64
CA PHE A 158 -4.84 -9.33 -16.91
C PHE A 158 -5.77 -9.61 -18.08
N ASP A 159 -5.83 -8.69 -19.06
CA ASP A 159 -6.75 -8.75 -20.19
C ASP A 159 -6.05 -8.77 -21.57
N GLY A 160 -4.74 -9.04 -21.59
CA GLY A 160 -3.92 -9.03 -22.80
C GLY A 160 -3.34 -7.65 -23.16
N ASN A 161 -3.74 -6.56 -22.49
CA ASN A 161 -3.24 -5.22 -22.79
C ASN A 161 -2.08 -4.81 -21.87
N PHE A 162 -0.84 -5.08 -22.31
CA PHE A 162 0.38 -4.71 -21.57
C PHE A 162 0.51 -3.21 -21.26
N GLY A 163 -0.06 -2.33 -22.10
CA GLY A 163 -0.02 -0.88 -21.88
C GLY A 163 -0.86 -0.44 -20.68
N ARG A 164 -1.95 -1.16 -20.39
CA ARG A 164 -2.76 -0.99 -19.18
C ARG A 164 -2.20 -1.79 -18.01
N TRP A 165 -1.73 -3.00 -18.30
CA TRP A 165 -1.23 -3.94 -17.30
C TRP A 165 -0.11 -3.36 -16.46
N LYS A 166 0.83 -2.62 -17.05
CA LYS A 166 1.94 -1.99 -16.30
C LYS A 166 1.50 -1.15 -15.09
N TRP A 167 0.33 -0.52 -15.16
CA TRP A 167 -0.21 0.27 -14.05
C TRP A 167 -0.83 -0.62 -12.96
N ILE A 168 -1.48 -1.71 -13.38
CA ILE A 168 -2.00 -2.74 -12.48
C ILE A 168 -0.84 -3.49 -11.80
N GLU A 169 0.22 -3.84 -12.53
CA GLU A 169 1.45 -4.42 -11.99
C GLU A 169 2.07 -3.53 -10.91
N GLY A 170 2.14 -2.22 -11.16
CA GLY A 170 2.61 -1.27 -10.16
C GLY A 170 1.74 -1.27 -8.89
N GLY A 171 0.41 -1.29 -9.04
CA GLY A 171 -0.52 -1.42 -7.91
C GLY A 171 -0.35 -2.73 -7.14
N LEU A 172 -0.28 -3.86 -7.85
CA LEU A 172 0.00 -5.18 -7.28
C LEU A 172 1.35 -5.22 -6.55
N ALA A 173 2.38 -4.56 -7.08
CA ALA A 173 3.69 -4.49 -6.46
C ALA A 173 3.68 -3.66 -5.16
N ILE A 174 2.95 -2.53 -5.15
CA ILE A 174 2.71 -1.73 -3.94
C ILE A 174 1.95 -2.57 -2.90
N ALA A 175 0.84 -3.20 -3.28
CA ALA A 175 0.03 -4.01 -2.37
C ALA A 175 0.84 -5.18 -1.79
N ALA A 176 1.55 -5.94 -2.64
CA ALA A 176 2.43 -7.03 -2.20
C ALA A 176 3.51 -6.58 -1.21
N TYR A 177 4.07 -5.38 -1.41
CA TYR A 177 5.05 -4.80 -0.49
C TYR A 177 4.41 -4.35 0.82
N LEU A 178 3.26 -3.68 0.79
CA LEU A 178 2.60 -3.17 1.99
C LEU A 178 2.04 -4.29 2.88
N THR A 179 1.65 -5.41 2.28
CA THR A 179 1.20 -6.60 3.01
C THR A 179 2.30 -7.65 3.22
N ARG A 180 3.58 -7.29 3.01
CA ARG A 180 4.74 -8.22 3.04
C ARG A 180 4.91 -9.09 4.29
N HIS A 181 4.28 -8.69 5.38
CA HIS A 181 4.34 -9.38 6.66
C HIS A 181 3.25 -10.45 6.81
N ASP A 182 2.22 -10.38 5.96
CA ASP A 182 1.27 -11.45 5.72
C ASP A 182 1.69 -12.18 4.44
N ASP A 183 2.42 -13.28 4.60
CA ASP A 183 2.96 -14.03 3.47
C ASP A 183 1.86 -14.56 2.55
N ALA A 184 0.69 -14.94 3.09
CA ALA A 184 -0.41 -15.44 2.28
C ALA A 184 -1.00 -14.32 1.41
N ARG A 185 -1.31 -13.17 2.00
CA ARG A 185 -1.86 -12.02 1.27
C ARG A 185 -0.85 -11.44 0.28
N SER A 186 0.41 -11.25 0.70
CA SER A 186 1.48 -10.79 -0.18
C SER A 186 1.67 -11.75 -1.38
N ALA A 187 1.67 -13.07 -1.13
CA ALA A 187 1.81 -14.07 -2.18
C ALA A 187 0.66 -14.05 -3.19
N ARG A 188 -0.58 -13.72 -2.77
CA ARG A 188 -1.72 -13.60 -3.68
C ARG A 188 -1.53 -12.45 -4.67
N TYR A 189 -1.08 -11.27 -4.22
CA TYR A 189 -0.74 -10.17 -5.12
C TYR A 189 0.42 -10.52 -6.05
N SER A 190 1.47 -11.15 -5.50
CA SER A 190 2.60 -11.65 -6.30
C SER A 190 2.17 -12.66 -7.38
N ALA A 191 1.23 -13.54 -7.06
CA ALA A 191 0.68 -14.50 -8.04
C ALA A 191 -0.16 -13.79 -9.11
N ALA A 192 -1.01 -12.85 -8.73
CA ALA A 192 -1.80 -12.05 -9.66
C ALA A 192 -0.91 -11.20 -10.60
N LEU A 193 0.21 -10.66 -10.09
CA LEU A 193 1.17 -9.91 -10.88
C LEU A 193 1.80 -10.76 -12.00
N ARG A 194 2.03 -12.04 -11.74
CA ARG A 194 2.58 -12.98 -12.74
C ARG A 194 1.52 -13.48 -13.72
N ALA A 195 0.26 -13.04 -13.66
CA ALA A 195 -0.78 -13.51 -14.58
C ALA A 195 -0.44 -13.24 -16.06
N ALA A 196 0.30 -12.17 -16.36
CA ALA A 196 0.75 -11.88 -17.72
C ALA A 196 1.91 -12.78 -18.19
N ASP A 197 2.55 -13.54 -17.28
CA ASP A 197 3.69 -14.37 -17.64
C ASP A 197 3.31 -15.53 -18.55
N ASP A 198 2.08 -16.01 -18.38
CA ASP A 198 1.47 -17.13 -19.09
C ASP A 198 0.61 -16.67 -20.28
N ALA A 199 0.74 -15.41 -20.70
CA ALA A 199 -0.02 -14.85 -21.83
C ALA A 199 0.30 -15.53 -23.17
N GLU A 200 1.53 -16.02 -23.33
CA GLU A 200 1.95 -16.78 -24.51
C GLU A 200 1.72 -18.28 -24.29
N THR A 201 0.85 -18.87 -25.11
CA THR A 201 0.47 -20.29 -25.00
C THR A 201 1.30 -21.20 -25.89
N ASP A 202 1.98 -20.67 -26.92
CA ASP A 202 2.88 -21.47 -27.75
C ASP A 202 4.12 -21.90 -26.94
N PRO A 203 4.42 -23.21 -26.82
CA PRO A 203 5.47 -23.69 -25.93
C PRO A 203 6.88 -23.13 -26.22
N LEU A 204 7.20 -22.90 -27.50
CA LEU A 204 8.53 -22.40 -27.88
C LEU A 204 8.64 -20.91 -27.55
N ARG A 205 7.62 -20.12 -27.92
CA ARG A 205 7.60 -18.69 -27.62
C ARG A 205 7.48 -18.42 -26.12
N ALA A 206 6.70 -19.22 -25.38
CA ALA A 206 6.59 -19.14 -23.93
C ALA A 206 7.95 -19.35 -23.26
N LYS A 207 8.72 -20.35 -23.72
CA LYS A 207 10.10 -20.59 -23.24
C LYS A 207 11.01 -19.39 -23.53
N THR A 208 10.96 -18.83 -24.74
CA THR A 208 11.75 -17.64 -25.10
C THR A 208 11.36 -16.42 -24.27
N ALA A 209 10.05 -16.19 -24.05
CA ALA A 209 9.53 -15.10 -23.23
C ALA A 209 10.00 -15.24 -21.76
N ALA A 210 9.94 -16.45 -21.20
CA ALA A 210 10.43 -16.72 -19.86
C ALA A 210 11.94 -16.47 -19.73
N MET A 211 12.75 -16.86 -20.72
CA MET A 211 14.19 -16.56 -20.72
C MET A 211 14.47 -15.06 -20.76
N TYR A 212 13.75 -14.31 -21.59
CA TYR A 212 13.89 -12.86 -21.67
C TYR A 212 13.48 -12.18 -20.35
N ARG A 213 12.36 -12.60 -19.77
CA ARG A 213 11.88 -12.13 -18.46
C ARG A 213 12.91 -12.42 -17.37
N GLN A 214 13.44 -13.63 -17.30
CA GLN A 214 14.47 -14.00 -16.33
C GLN A 214 15.69 -13.07 -16.44
N ARG A 215 16.13 -12.75 -17.66
CA ARG A 215 17.21 -11.79 -17.87
C ARG A 215 16.85 -10.40 -17.35
N GLN A 216 15.64 -9.91 -17.62
CA GLN A 216 15.18 -8.61 -17.09
C GLN A 216 15.12 -8.58 -15.56
N LEU A 217 14.71 -9.68 -14.93
CA LEU A 217 14.69 -9.82 -13.46
C LEU A 217 16.10 -9.90 -12.87
N ASN A 218 17.05 -10.47 -13.60
CA ASN A 218 18.46 -10.60 -13.18
C ASN A 218 19.26 -9.30 -13.41
N GLU A 219 18.94 -8.56 -14.46
CA GLU A 219 19.63 -7.32 -14.90
C GLU A 219 18.64 -6.13 -15.02
N PRO A 220 17.95 -5.74 -13.93
CA PRO A 220 16.97 -4.66 -13.99
C PRO A 220 17.65 -3.30 -14.20
N ASN A 221 16.98 -2.40 -14.91
CA ASN A 221 17.40 -1.00 -14.96
C ASN A 221 17.05 -0.30 -13.64
N VAL A 222 18.03 -0.13 -12.77
CA VAL A 222 17.89 0.58 -11.48
C VAL A 222 18.37 2.04 -11.55
N TYR A 223 18.66 2.60 -12.73
CA TYR A 223 18.95 4.03 -12.92
C TYR A 223 20.17 4.57 -12.14
N ASP A 224 21.16 3.73 -11.80
CA ASP A 224 22.38 4.17 -11.10
C ASP A 224 23.09 5.34 -11.82
N PRO A 225 23.32 5.30 -13.16
CA PRO A 225 24.00 6.38 -13.86
C PRO A 225 23.24 7.71 -13.80
N GLU A 226 21.92 7.67 -13.90
CA GLU A 226 21.04 8.84 -13.89
C GLU A 226 21.03 9.52 -12.51
N ILE A 227 20.91 8.72 -11.45
CA ILE A 227 20.91 9.21 -10.06
C ILE A 227 22.27 9.84 -9.73
N LEU A 228 23.38 9.17 -10.06
CA LEU A 228 24.72 9.71 -9.84
C LEU A 228 24.95 11.01 -10.60
N ARG A 229 24.47 11.09 -11.85
CA ARG A 229 24.59 12.30 -12.68
C ARG A 229 23.77 13.45 -12.11
N ALA A 230 22.54 13.21 -11.66
CA ALA A 230 21.69 14.24 -11.06
C ALA A 230 22.28 14.75 -9.73
N SER A 231 22.72 13.82 -8.87
CA SER A 231 23.34 14.13 -7.58
C SER A 231 24.63 14.94 -7.73
N GLY A 232 25.54 14.50 -8.62
CA GLY A 232 26.80 15.20 -8.90
C GLY A 232 26.61 16.60 -9.51
N ALA A 233 25.45 16.86 -10.13
CA ALA A 233 25.06 18.17 -10.66
C ALA A 233 24.27 19.03 -9.65
N GLY A 234 23.98 18.53 -8.45
CA GLY A 234 23.17 19.23 -7.44
C GLY A 234 21.69 19.40 -7.81
N ARG A 235 21.20 18.66 -8.82
CA ARG A 235 19.81 18.70 -9.27
C ARG A 235 18.94 17.78 -8.41
N THR A 236 18.58 18.28 -7.23
CA THR A 236 17.91 17.53 -6.16
C THR A 236 16.53 17.00 -6.59
N ASP A 237 15.78 17.81 -7.31
CA ASP A 237 14.50 17.46 -7.94
C ASP A 237 14.66 16.30 -8.94
N VAL A 238 15.64 16.39 -9.84
CA VAL A 238 15.90 15.36 -10.84
C VAL A 238 16.41 14.07 -10.20
N GLU A 239 17.25 14.16 -9.16
CA GLU A 239 17.71 12.99 -8.42
C GLU A 239 16.53 12.25 -7.79
N ARG A 240 15.61 13.00 -7.18
CA ARG A 240 14.38 12.48 -6.57
C ARG A 240 13.56 11.70 -7.58
N ASP A 241 13.27 12.28 -8.75
CA ASP A 241 12.45 11.64 -9.78
C ASP A 241 13.04 10.28 -10.21
N TRP A 242 14.35 10.19 -10.40
CA TRP A 242 15.00 8.92 -10.73
C TRP A 242 14.93 7.88 -9.61
N ARG A 243 15.02 8.32 -8.34
CA ARG A 243 14.87 7.43 -7.19
C ARG A 243 13.44 6.91 -7.05
N VAL A 244 12.43 7.74 -7.32
CA VAL A 244 11.03 7.30 -7.36
C VAL A 244 10.82 6.23 -8.45
N LEU A 245 11.39 6.42 -9.64
CA LEU A 245 11.38 5.39 -10.70
C LEU A 245 12.06 4.10 -10.25
N ARG A 246 13.21 4.21 -9.56
CA ARG A 246 13.90 3.04 -8.98
C ARG A 246 13.05 2.33 -7.93
N ILE A 247 12.33 3.04 -7.06
CA ILE A 247 11.41 2.44 -6.08
C ILE A 247 10.38 1.56 -6.81
N GLY A 248 9.78 2.06 -7.89
CA GLY A 248 8.85 1.27 -8.70
C GLY A 248 9.47 -0.04 -9.23
N VAL A 249 10.69 0.02 -9.77
CA VAL A 249 11.43 -1.16 -10.23
C VAL A 249 11.71 -2.14 -9.09
N LEU A 250 12.13 -1.66 -7.93
CA LEU A 250 12.44 -2.51 -6.78
C LEU A 250 11.19 -3.17 -6.20
N LEU A 251 10.06 -2.44 -6.12
CA LEU A 251 8.78 -2.99 -5.71
C LEU A 251 8.34 -4.11 -6.66
N TYR A 252 8.43 -3.86 -7.98
CA TYR A 252 8.12 -4.87 -8.99
C TYR A 252 8.99 -6.13 -8.82
N LEU A 253 10.31 -5.98 -8.71
CA LEU A 253 11.21 -7.13 -8.51
C LEU A 253 10.88 -7.92 -7.25
N ARG A 254 10.54 -7.22 -6.16
CA ARG A 254 10.20 -7.85 -4.87
C ARG A 254 8.89 -8.63 -4.97
N ALA A 255 7.89 -8.07 -5.64
CA ALA A 255 6.58 -8.69 -5.79
C ALA A 255 6.63 -9.83 -6.82
N HIS A 256 7.32 -9.63 -7.95
CA HIS A 256 7.48 -10.63 -8.99
C HIS A 256 8.33 -11.80 -8.50
N GLY A 257 9.39 -11.57 -7.72
CA GLY A 257 10.33 -12.61 -7.36
C GLY A 257 10.97 -13.29 -8.59
N GLY A 258 11.71 -14.38 -8.35
CA GLY A 258 12.35 -15.14 -9.42
C GLY A 258 13.68 -14.57 -9.92
N SER A 259 14.13 -13.41 -9.43
CA SER A 259 15.50 -12.95 -9.66
C SER A 259 16.50 -13.92 -9.02
N GLU A 260 17.48 -14.37 -9.78
CA GLU A 260 18.58 -15.22 -9.31
C GLU A 260 19.73 -14.38 -8.71
N THR A 261 19.73 -13.07 -8.96
CA THR A 261 20.79 -12.14 -8.55
C THR A 261 20.39 -11.25 -7.37
N LEU A 262 19.09 -11.03 -7.16
CA LEU A 262 18.57 -10.18 -6.09
C LEU A 262 17.60 -10.96 -5.20
N SER A 263 18.05 -11.32 -4.00
CA SER A 263 17.19 -11.98 -3.02
C SER A 263 16.12 -11.04 -2.47
N ARG A 264 15.03 -11.61 -1.92
CA ARG A 264 13.92 -10.87 -1.30
C ARG A 264 14.43 -9.90 -0.22
N ASP A 265 15.30 -10.35 0.68
CA ASP A 265 15.86 -9.50 1.75
C ASP A 265 16.72 -8.34 1.23
N VAL A 266 17.46 -8.55 0.13
CA VAL A 266 18.23 -7.49 -0.51
C VAL A 266 17.29 -6.44 -1.08
N LEU A 267 16.22 -6.85 -1.74
CA LEU A 267 15.21 -5.96 -2.29
C LEU A 267 14.50 -5.17 -1.18
N GLU A 268 14.14 -5.80 -0.07
CA GLU A 268 13.51 -5.11 1.07
C GLU A 268 14.41 -4.02 1.66
N ARG A 269 15.69 -4.32 1.88
CA ARG A 269 16.66 -3.31 2.36
C ARG A 269 16.84 -2.17 1.36
N ARG A 270 16.90 -2.46 0.06
CA ARG A 270 17.03 -1.44 -0.98
C ARG A 270 15.81 -0.55 -1.07
N ILE A 271 14.59 -1.11 -1.02
CA ILE A 271 13.35 -0.32 -1.01
C ILE A 271 13.32 0.62 0.18
N ALA A 272 13.61 0.12 1.39
CA ALA A 272 13.65 0.95 2.60
C ALA A 272 14.69 2.07 2.51
N ALA A 273 15.86 1.79 1.94
CA ALA A 273 16.90 2.79 1.74
C ALA A 273 16.49 3.87 0.73
N GLU A 274 15.84 3.50 -0.37
CA GLU A 274 15.37 4.48 -1.36
C GLU A 274 14.21 5.34 -0.84
N LEU A 275 13.26 4.76 -0.09
CA LEU A 275 12.20 5.54 0.57
C LEU A 275 12.82 6.59 1.51
N ALA A 276 13.76 6.17 2.36
CA ALA A 276 14.47 7.10 3.26
C ALA A 276 15.28 8.17 2.49
N ALA A 277 15.89 7.81 1.36
CA ALA A 277 16.63 8.75 0.52
C ALA A 277 15.70 9.80 -0.13
N VAL A 278 14.51 9.38 -0.59
CA VAL A 278 13.50 10.29 -1.14
C VAL A 278 12.97 11.24 -0.06
N THR A 279 12.62 10.73 1.13
CA THR A 279 12.19 11.59 2.25
C THR A 279 13.27 12.64 2.61
N ALA A 280 14.55 12.27 2.57
CA ALA A 280 15.64 13.20 2.82
C ALA A 280 15.82 14.24 1.68
N LEU A 281 15.50 13.87 0.43
CA LEU A 281 15.46 14.82 -0.70
C LEU A 281 14.30 15.81 -0.55
N ASP A 282 13.13 15.33 -0.13
CA ASP A 282 11.94 16.17 0.10
C ASP A 282 12.18 17.22 1.16
N ALA A 283 12.79 16.84 2.29
CA ALA A 283 13.16 17.79 3.33
C ALA A 283 14.12 18.88 2.81
N ARG A 284 15.02 18.56 1.86
CA ARG A 284 15.91 19.53 1.23
C ARG A 284 15.18 20.44 0.25
N LEU A 285 14.22 19.91 -0.49
CA LEU A 285 13.41 20.69 -1.44
C LEU A 285 12.43 21.63 -0.72
N ALA A 286 11.90 21.24 0.43
CA ALA A 286 11.02 22.07 1.25
C ALA A 286 11.76 23.17 2.04
N GLY A 287 13.05 22.97 2.32
CA GLY A 287 13.88 23.89 3.10
C GLY A 287 14.77 24.84 2.29
N GLY A 288 14.78 24.73 0.96
CA GLY A 288 15.56 25.57 0.04
C GLY A 288 14.71 26.61 -0.66
#